data_AF-A0A359LT31-F1
#
_entry.id   AF-A0A359LT31-F1
#
_cell.length_a   1.000
_cell.length_b   1.000
_cell.length_c   1.000
_cell.angle_alpha   90.00
_cell.angle_beta   90.00
_cell.angle_gamma   90.00
#
_symmetry.space_group_name_H-M   'P 1'
#
loop_
_entity.id
_entity.type
_entity.pdbx_description
1 polymer ?
#
loop_
_entity_poly.entity_id
_entity_poly.type
_entity_poly.pdbx_seq_one_letter_code
_entity_poly.pdbx_strand_id
1 'polypeptide(L)'
;MTRIDLSAIETLPNTPAVFLVHTEGREPYLARTSQLRRRLLRLLGERAAPSRLLTLRALATGIEYTLVASTLESNLVFYETARRWFPESYIEYIRLRFPAYVKLVLSNEFPRAHVTTRPGGGRGRYFGPFRTRASAEQFLDGALDLFQVRRCQEDLTPSPDHPGCIYGEMNMCLRPCQQIVGPDEYASEVARLSDFLHTSGQSLLAATAAARDRMSAEMEFEAAARQHARYERIQEVLRARDDLASEVGVLNGVAVTASVDPAAVDLRFLLGGAWCEPIRFRTAPDPGEMIPLDRRLREAASAVKPPPVTQKERAEHLAILARWYYSTWREGEWLPFASLDKLPYRRLVKALSKTGDGRDVP
;
A
#
# COMPACT_ATOMS: atom_id res chain seq x y z
N MET A 1 -17.99 12.43 12.13
CA MET A 1 -18.75 11.45 12.94
C MET A 1 -20.03 12.10 13.41
N THR A 2 -21.14 11.38 13.43
CA THR A 2 -22.43 11.82 13.96
C THR A 2 -22.48 11.52 15.45
N ARG A 3 -22.82 12.51 16.28
CA ARG A 3 -22.98 12.35 17.73
C ARG A 3 -24.44 12.12 18.08
N ILE A 4 -24.69 11.19 19.00
CA ILE A 4 -26.02 10.86 19.51
C ILE A 4 -25.97 10.61 21.01
N ASP A 5 -27.14 10.71 21.64
CA ASP A 5 -27.36 10.28 23.01
C ASP A 5 -27.70 8.79 23.10
N LEU A 6 -27.57 8.23 24.31
CA LEU A 6 -27.85 6.82 24.60
C LEU A 6 -29.31 6.41 24.31
N SER A 7 -30.26 7.34 24.43
CA SER A 7 -31.68 7.08 24.14
C SER A 7 -31.95 6.84 22.65
N ALA A 8 -31.11 7.35 21.76
CA ALA A 8 -31.27 7.25 20.31
C ALA A 8 -30.67 5.95 19.72
N ILE A 9 -30.19 5.01 20.55
CA ILE A 9 -29.59 3.76 20.04
C ILE A 9 -30.61 2.93 19.25
N GLU A 10 -31.88 2.92 19.64
CA GLU A 10 -32.91 2.09 19.00
C GLU A 10 -33.24 2.53 17.56
N THR A 11 -33.08 3.83 17.27
CA THR A 11 -33.33 4.42 15.95
C THR A 11 -32.16 4.23 14.98
N LEU A 12 -31.04 3.67 15.42
CA LEU A 12 -29.88 3.45 14.58
C LEU A 12 -30.09 2.33 13.54
N PRO A 13 -29.48 2.45 12.35
CA PRO A 13 -29.50 1.37 11.37
C PRO A 13 -28.64 0.17 11.82
N ASN A 14 -28.99 -1.02 11.33
CA ASN A 14 -28.15 -2.21 11.44
C ASN A 14 -27.19 -2.30 10.24
N THR A 15 -26.31 -1.30 10.12
CA THR A 15 -25.31 -1.23 9.05
C THR A 15 -23.89 -1.23 9.63
N PRO A 16 -22.87 -1.50 8.80
CA PRO A 16 -21.49 -1.40 9.23
C PRO A 16 -21.11 0.01 9.64
N ALA A 17 -20.33 0.13 10.72
CA ALA A 17 -19.92 1.41 11.25
C ALA A 17 -18.63 1.33 12.08
N VAL A 18 -17.93 2.46 12.15
CA VAL A 18 -16.96 2.77 13.19
C VAL A 18 -17.67 3.61 14.25
N PHE A 19 -17.55 3.25 15.52
CA PHE A 19 -18.17 4.01 16.60
C PHE A 19 -17.22 4.18 17.79
N LEU A 20 -17.47 5.25 18.52
CA LEU A 20 -16.77 5.66 19.72
C LEU A 20 -17.82 5.88 20.82
N VAL A 21 -17.62 5.28 21.99
CA VAL A 21 -18.44 5.56 23.17
C VAL A 21 -17.61 6.41 24.12
N HIS A 22 -18.07 7.63 24.38
CA HIS A 22 -17.48 8.52 25.37
C HIS A 22 -17.78 8.01 26.76
N THR A 23 -16.81 8.11 27.65
CA THR A 23 -16.96 7.67 29.03
C THR A 23 -16.52 8.74 30.02
N GLU A 24 -17.19 8.82 31.16
CA GLU A 24 -16.81 9.71 32.25
C GLU A 24 -15.58 9.17 32.98
N GLY A 25 -14.56 10.01 33.12
CA GLY A 25 -13.34 9.70 33.89
C GLY A 25 -12.50 8.54 33.33
N ARG A 26 -12.77 8.06 32.10
CA ARG A 26 -12.03 6.98 31.43
C ARG A 26 -11.86 7.26 29.95
N GLU A 27 -10.89 6.57 29.35
CA GLU A 27 -10.61 6.60 27.92
C GLU A 27 -11.81 6.07 27.11
N PRO A 28 -12.19 6.72 25.98
CA PRO A 28 -13.35 6.32 25.21
C PRO A 28 -13.17 4.92 24.59
N TYR A 29 -14.28 4.24 24.31
CA TYR A 29 -14.26 2.91 23.69
C TYR A 29 -14.46 3.01 22.18
N LEU A 30 -13.41 2.74 21.42
CA LEU A 30 -13.40 2.75 19.96
C LEU A 30 -13.54 1.32 19.39
N ALA A 31 -14.50 1.10 18.49
CA ALA A 31 -14.70 -0.20 17.85
C ALA A 31 -15.28 -0.11 16.44
N ARG A 32 -15.15 -1.22 15.71
CA ARG A 32 -15.80 -1.49 14.42
C ARG A 32 -16.89 -2.54 14.59
N THR A 33 -17.93 -2.45 13.78
CA THR A 33 -19.02 -3.43 13.77
C THR A 33 -19.67 -3.52 12.40
N SER A 34 -20.17 -4.70 12.04
CA SER A 34 -21.02 -4.90 10.86
C SER A 34 -22.48 -4.51 11.10
N GLN A 35 -22.90 -4.43 12.36
CA GLN A 35 -24.29 -4.11 12.75
C GLN A 35 -24.26 -3.13 13.92
N LEU A 36 -24.36 -1.84 13.62
CA LEU A 36 -24.21 -0.76 14.61
C LEU A 36 -25.21 -0.86 15.76
N ARG A 37 -26.52 -0.84 15.46
CA ARG A 37 -27.56 -0.90 16.48
C ARG A 37 -27.45 -2.15 17.37
N ARG A 38 -27.40 -3.36 16.78
CA ARG A 38 -27.25 -4.61 17.55
C ARG A 38 -26.01 -4.61 18.45
N ARG A 39 -24.88 -4.08 17.96
CA ARG A 39 -23.64 -4.02 18.76
C ARG A 39 -23.77 -3.05 19.94
N LEU A 40 -24.35 -1.87 19.73
CA LEU A 40 -24.55 -0.88 20.79
C LEU A 40 -25.56 -1.35 21.82
N LEU A 41 -26.69 -1.95 21.42
CA LEU A 41 -27.66 -2.56 22.35
C LEU A 41 -27.02 -3.66 23.21
N ARG A 42 -26.12 -4.47 22.66
CA ARG A 42 -25.42 -5.50 23.45
C ARG A 42 -24.40 -4.93 24.44
N LEU A 43 -23.80 -3.79 24.11
CA LEU A 43 -22.78 -3.12 24.94
C LEU A 43 -23.40 -2.22 26.02
N LEU A 44 -24.48 -1.51 25.67
CA LEU A 44 -25.07 -0.42 26.45
C LEU A 44 -26.52 -0.69 26.87
N GLY A 45 -27.15 -1.76 26.38
CA GLY A 45 -28.51 -2.16 26.77
C GLY A 45 -28.60 -2.70 28.19
N GLU A 46 -29.83 -2.82 28.69
CA GLU A 46 -30.09 -3.34 30.03
C GLU A 46 -29.79 -4.84 30.06
N ARG A 47 -29.09 -5.29 31.09
CA ARG A 47 -28.75 -6.71 31.26
C ARG A 47 -29.50 -7.27 32.45
N ALA A 48 -30.09 -8.45 32.27
CA ALA A 48 -30.78 -9.18 33.32
C ALA A 48 -29.84 -9.80 34.36
N ALA A 49 -28.54 -9.95 34.07
CA ALA A 49 -27.56 -10.56 34.97
C ALA A 49 -26.25 -9.73 35.05
N PRO A 50 -25.64 -9.64 36.24
CA PRO A 50 -24.36 -8.95 36.42
C PRO A 50 -23.23 -9.71 35.69
N SER A 51 -22.51 -8.99 34.83
CA SER A 51 -21.39 -9.48 34.04
C SER A 51 -20.12 -8.74 34.50
N ARG A 52 -18.95 -9.40 34.45
CA ARG A 52 -17.63 -8.79 34.73
C ARG A 52 -17.31 -7.53 33.88
N LEU A 53 -18.08 -7.24 32.84
CA LEU A 53 -18.13 -5.92 32.20
C LEU A 53 -18.80 -4.92 33.17
N LEU A 54 -18.05 -4.49 34.18
CA LEU A 54 -18.38 -3.32 35.01
C LEU A 54 -18.70 -2.15 34.08
N THR A 55 -19.96 -1.72 34.15
CA THR A 55 -20.81 -1.47 32.99
C THR A 55 -20.38 -0.22 32.24
N LEU A 56 -19.85 -0.39 31.02
CA LEU A 56 -19.53 0.72 30.12
C LEU A 56 -20.73 1.68 29.94
N ARG A 57 -21.96 1.16 30.05
CA ARG A 57 -23.21 1.93 30.15
C ARG A 57 -23.23 2.96 31.28
N ALA A 58 -22.79 2.58 32.49
CA ALA A 58 -22.85 3.45 33.66
C ALA A 58 -21.90 4.65 33.55
N LEU A 59 -20.83 4.50 32.77
CA LEU A 59 -19.87 5.57 32.51
C LEU A 59 -20.14 6.26 31.17
N ALA A 60 -21.01 5.74 30.32
CA ALA A 60 -21.18 6.27 28.96
C ALA A 60 -21.83 7.66 29.01
N THR A 61 -21.21 8.64 28.37
CA THR A 61 -21.69 10.04 28.30
C THR A 61 -22.16 10.45 26.92
N GLY A 62 -21.90 9.64 25.90
CA GLY A 62 -22.33 9.91 24.53
C GLY A 62 -21.75 8.91 23.53
N ILE A 63 -22.29 8.89 22.32
CA ILE A 63 -21.85 7.99 21.26
C ILE A 63 -21.57 8.81 20.01
N GLU A 64 -20.45 8.55 19.35
CA GLU A 64 -20.14 9.04 18.02
C GLU A 64 -20.02 7.87 17.06
N TYR A 65 -20.51 8.01 15.83
CA TYR A 65 -20.34 6.97 14.81
C TYR A 65 -20.16 7.54 13.40
N THR A 66 -19.59 6.73 12.53
CA THR A 66 -19.55 6.93 11.08
C THR A 66 -19.98 5.62 10.44
N LEU A 67 -21.05 5.69 9.63
CA LEU A 67 -21.46 4.57 8.79
C LEU A 67 -20.39 4.33 7.72
N VAL A 68 -20.14 3.07 7.41
CA VAL A 68 -19.17 2.68 6.39
C VAL A 68 -19.77 1.61 5.49
N ALA A 69 -19.39 1.61 4.21
CA ALA A 69 -19.89 0.69 3.20
C ALA A 69 -18.82 -0.26 2.65
N SER A 70 -17.55 -0.08 3.03
CA SER A 70 -16.48 -1.00 2.65
C SER A 70 -15.48 -1.25 3.77
N THR A 71 -14.76 -2.37 3.65
CA THR A 71 -13.66 -2.71 4.56
C THR A 71 -12.53 -1.68 4.51
N LEU A 72 -12.22 -1.11 3.33
CA LEU A 72 -11.21 -0.05 3.19
C LEU A 72 -11.63 1.21 3.95
N GLU A 73 -12.86 1.68 3.71
CA GLU A 73 -13.41 2.83 4.42
C GLU A 73 -13.42 2.59 5.94
N SER A 74 -13.88 1.41 6.37
CA SER A 74 -13.87 1.02 7.78
C SER A 74 -12.46 1.09 8.41
N ASN A 75 -11.43 0.64 7.69
CA ASN A 75 -10.05 0.70 8.17
C ASN A 75 -9.53 2.14 8.26
N LEU A 76 -9.82 2.98 7.27
CA LEU A 76 -9.36 4.37 7.23
C LEU A 76 -10.04 5.23 8.30
N VAL A 77 -11.37 5.16 8.39
CA VAL A 77 -12.14 5.89 9.41
C VAL A 77 -11.74 5.44 10.82
N PHE A 78 -11.50 4.14 11.02
CA PHE A 78 -11.01 3.63 12.31
C PHE A 78 -9.60 4.13 12.64
N TYR A 79 -8.70 4.16 11.66
CA TYR A 79 -7.36 4.71 11.81
C TYR A 79 -7.39 6.20 12.15
N GLU A 80 -8.14 7.02 11.42
CA GLU A 80 -8.30 8.46 11.67
C GLU A 80 -8.90 8.73 13.05
N THR A 81 -9.95 7.98 13.42
CA THR A 81 -10.59 8.10 14.75
C THR A 81 -9.64 7.68 15.86
N ALA A 82 -8.88 6.59 15.68
CA ALA A 82 -7.90 6.13 16.65
C ALA A 82 -6.80 7.17 16.85
N ARG A 83 -6.27 7.76 15.77
CA ARG A 83 -5.25 8.81 15.85
C ARG A 83 -5.74 10.08 16.55
N ARG A 84 -7.00 10.45 16.33
CA ARG A 84 -7.60 11.63 16.97
C ARG A 84 -7.78 11.47 18.48
N TRP A 85 -8.23 10.30 18.92
CA TRP A 85 -8.63 10.08 20.31
C TRP A 85 -7.55 9.39 21.16
N PHE A 86 -6.61 8.68 20.52
CA PHE A 86 -5.58 7.87 21.16
C PHE A 86 -4.19 8.18 20.56
N PRO A 87 -3.76 9.45 20.50
CA PRO A 87 -2.57 9.85 19.72
C PRO A 87 -1.27 9.14 20.12
N GLU A 88 -1.15 8.69 21.36
CA GLU A 88 0.03 8.00 21.88
C GLU A 88 -0.01 6.47 21.67
N SER A 89 -1.21 5.88 21.66
CA SER A 89 -1.42 4.41 21.70
C SER A 89 -2.18 3.85 20.48
N TYR A 90 -2.58 4.69 19.51
CA TYR A 90 -3.45 4.29 18.40
C TYR A 90 -2.95 3.07 17.61
N ILE A 91 -1.63 2.89 17.47
CA ILE A 91 -1.03 1.75 16.77
C ILE A 91 -1.42 0.41 17.42
N GLU A 92 -1.46 0.36 18.75
CA GLU A 92 -1.84 -0.83 19.51
C GLU A 92 -3.34 -1.11 19.34
N TYR A 93 -4.17 -0.06 19.33
CA TYR A 93 -5.60 -0.14 19.08
C TYR A 93 -5.93 -0.69 17.69
N ILE A 94 -5.26 -0.19 16.65
CA ILE A 94 -5.53 -0.61 15.26
C ILE A 94 -4.89 -1.94 14.88
N ARG A 95 -3.97 -2.45 15.71
CA ARG A 95 -3.18 -3.67 15.47
C ARG A 95 -2.65 -3.72 14.05
N LEU A 96 -2.09 -2.61 13.58
CA LEU A 96 -1.62 -2.46 12.20
C LEU A 96 -0.36 -3.31 12.01
N ARG A 97 -0.38 -4.18 10.99
CA ARG A 97 0.77 -5.01 10.63
C ARG A 97 1.40 -4.37 9.40
N PHE A 98 2.67 -4.02 9.49
CA PHE A 98 3.40 -3.43 8.38
C PHE A 98 3.79 -4.51 7.36
N PRO A 99 3.60 -4.26 6.06
CA PRO A 99 4.01 -5.17 5.00
C PRO A 99 5.53 -5.17 4.84
N ALA A 100 6.04 -6.09 4.02
CA ALA A 100 7.46 -6.13 3.70
C ALA A 100 7.81 -5.18 2.55
N TYR A 101 9.04 -4.70 2.56
CA TYR A 101 9.63 -3.80 1.56
C TYR A 101 11.05 -4.24 1.26
N VAL A 102 11.47 -4.08 -0.01
CA VAL A 102 12.88 -4.09 -0.39
C VAL A 102 13.44 -2.70 -0.15
N LYS A 103 14.42 -2.57 0.74
CA LYS A 103 15.15 -1.32 1.03
C LYS A 103 16.49 -1.35 0.32
N LEU A 104 16.71 -0.39 -0.56
CA LEU A 104 18.03 -0.07 -1.11
C LEU A 104 18.68 1.00 -0.23
N VAL A 105 19.73 0.63 0.50
CA VAL A 105 20.48 1.51 1.40
C VAL A 105 21.55 2.24 0.63
N LEU A 106 21.37 3.53 0.40
CA LEU A 106 22.28 4.37 -0.40
C LEU A 106 23.24 5.21 0.46
N SER A 107 23.12 5.12 1.79
CA SER A 107 23.98 5.86 2.73
C SER A 107 25.38 5.29 2.88
N ASN A 108 25.60 4.05 2.44
CA ASN A 108 26.88 3.36 2.59
C ASN A 108 27.73 3.61 1.35
N GLU A 109 29.06 3.64 1.50
CA GLU A 109 30.01 3.73 0.38
C GLU A 109 29.78 2.60 -0.65
N PHE A 110 29.49 1.40 -0.17
CA PHE A 110 29.06 0.25 -0.96
C PHE A 110 27.60 -0.10 -0.62
N PRO A 111 26.61 0.49 -1.33
CA PRO A 111 25.18 0.26 -1.11
C PRO A 111 24.78 -1.22 -1.13
N ARG A 112 23.73 -1.54 -0.35
CA ARG A 112 23.15 -2.89 -0.25
C ARG A 112 21.64 -2.85 -0.30
N ALA A 113 21.02 -3.95 -0.72
CA ALA A 113 19.58 -4.15 -0.66
C ALA A 113 19.22 -5.22 0.38
N HIS A 114 18.12 -5.04 1.10
CA HIS A 114 17.59 -6.04 2.04
C HIS A 114 16.08 -5.87 2.27
N VAL A 115 15.43 -6.89 2.81
CA VAL A 115 14.00 -6.85 3.13
C VAL A 115 13.76 -6.31 4.54
N THR A 116 12.87 -5.33 4.68
CA THR A 116 12.46 -4.71 5.95
C THR A 116 10.94 -4.56 6.04
N THR A 117 10.38 -4.58 7.25
CA THR A 117 8.98 -4.22 7.51
C THR A 117 8.84 -2.82 8.10
N ARG A 118 9.96 -2.11 8.29
CA ARG A 118 10.00 -0.77 8.87
C ARG A 118 10.48 0.22 7.81
N PRO A 119 9.56 0.77 6.99
CA PRO A 119 9.87 1.87 6.09
C PRO A 119 10.05 3.15 6.92
N GLY A 120 11.23 3.34 7.51
CA GLY A 120 11.54 4.50 8.34
C GLY A 120 13.04 4.71 8.47
N GLY A 121 13.48 5.97 8.36
CA GLY A 121 14.84 6.42 8.69
C GLY A 121 15.94 6.07 7.66
N GLY A 122 16.77 7.08 7.33
CA GLY A 122 17.98 6.96 6.52
C GLY A 122 17.79 7.26 5.02
N ARG A 123 18.90 7.57 4.34
CA ARG A 123 18.97 7.79 2.89
C ARG A 123 18.86 6.43 2.17
N GLY A 124 17.64 6.05 1.78
CA GLY A 124 17.40 4.81 1.05
C GLY A 124 16.08 4.82 0.31
N ARG A 125 15.99 4.00 -0.74
CA ARG A 125 14.78 3.82 -1.55
C ARG A 125 14.04 2.58 -1.08
N TYR A 126 12.71 2.66 -1.03
CA TYR A 126 11.85 1.59 -0.54
C TYR A 126 10.93 1.14 -1.67
N PHE A 127 10.92 -0.17 -1.93
CA PHE A 127 10.11 -0.80 -2.96
C PHE A 127 9.15 -1.80 -2.30
N GLY A 128 7.87 -1.71 -2.64
CA GLY A 128 6.79 -2.47 -2.01
C GLY A 128 5.46 -1.71 -2.13
N PRO A 129 4.46 -2.04 -1.30
CA PRO A 129 4.46 -3.10 -0.30
C PRO A 129 4.38 -4.50 -0.93
N PHE A 130 5.07 -5.47 -0.33
CA PHE A 130 4.92 -6.90 -0.63
C PHE A 130 3.94 -7.56 0.33
N ARG A 131 3.24 -8.59 -0.15
CA ARG A 131 2.24 -9.34 0.63
C ARG A 131 2.85 -10.02 1.84
N THR A 132 4.03 -10.59 1.67
CA THR A 132 4.75 -11.33 2.71
C THR A 132 6.23 -10.98 2.69
N ARG A 133 6.94 -11.26 3.79
CA ARG A 133 8.40 -11.18 3.80
C ARG A 133 9.03 -12.13 2.79
N ALA A 134 8.51 -13.35 2.69
CA ALA A 134 9.01 -14.37 1.76
C ALA A 134 8.88 -13.93 0.29
N SER A 135 7.76 -13.30 -0.12
CA SER A 135 7.61 -12.78 -1.49
C SER A 135 8.57 -11.63 -1.78
N ALA A 136 8.84 -10.77 -0.80
CA ALA A 136 9.87 -9.74 -0.93
C ALA A 136 11.28 -10.33 -1.03
N GLU A 137 11.60 -11.36 -0.25
CA GLU A 137 12.90 -12.05 -0.28
C GLU A 137 13.11 -12.75 -1.63
N GLN A 138 12.12 -13.53 -2.09
CA GLN A 138 12.17 -14.19 -3.40
C GLN A 138 12.39 -13.20 -4.55
N PHE A 139 11.66 -12.08 -4.55
CA PHE A 139 11.84 -11.03 -5.56
C PHE A 139 13.23 -10.39 -5.46
N LEU A 140 13.71 -10.08 -4.25
CA LEU A 140 15.01 -9.47 -4.04
C LEU A 140 16.14 -10.40 -4.48
N ASP A 141 16.09 -11.68 -4.11
CA ASP A 141 17.11 -12.65 -4.47
C ASP A 141 17.20 -12.82 -5.99
N GLY A 142 16.05 -12.97 -6.67
CA GLY A 142 15.99 -13.02 -8.12
C GLY A 142 16.48 -11.73 -8.78
N ALA A 143 16.17 -10.56 -8.20
CA ALA A 143 16.72 -9.29 -8.68
C ALA A 143 18.24 -9.24 -8.52
N LEU A 144 18.78 -9.63 -7.37
CA LEU A 144 20.22 -9.67 -7.11
C LEU A 144 20.94 -10.75 -7.94
N ASP A 145 20.25 -11.70 -8.56
CA ASP A 145 20.86 -12.63 -9.54
C ASP A 145 21.12 -11.96 -10.90
N LEU A 146 20.48 -10.80 -11.16
CA LEU A 146 20.64 -10.04 -12.40
C LEU A 146 21.72 -8.96 -12.32
N PHE A 147 22.21 -8.66 -11.11
CA PHE A 147 23.17 -7.60 -10.79
C PHE A 147 24.26 -8.11 -9.84
N GLN A 148 25.45 -7.52 -9.89
CA GLN A 148 26.57 -7.93 -9.02
C GLN A 148 26.66 -7.07 -7.74
N VAL A 149 25.52 -6.79 -7.12
CA VAL A 149 25.41 -6.03 -5.86
C VAL A 149 25.58 -6.96 -4.66
N ARG A 150 26.22 -6.47 -3.60
CA ARG A 150 26.47 -7.24 -2.38
C ARG A 150 25.17 -7.72 -1.71
N ARG A 151 25.25 -8.91 -1.10
CA ARG A 151 24.17 -9.52 -0.29
C ARG A 151 24.44 -9.51 1.21
N CYS A 152 25.71 -9.36 1.60
CA CYS A 152 26.12 -9.32 3.01
C CYS A 152 25.51 -8.12 3.73
N GLN A 153 25.08 -8.34 4.98
CA GLN A 153 24.42 -7.32 5.82
C GLN A 153 25.40 -6.54 6.69
N GLU A 154 26.67 -6.91 6.69
CA GLU A 154 27.74 -6.29 7.48
C GLU A 154 27.94 -4.82 7.14
N ASP A 155 28.53 -4.04 8.05
CA ASP A 155 29.06 -2.73 7.69
C ASP A 155 30.51 -2.94 7.27
N LEU A 156 30.78 -2.72 5.97
CA LEU A 156 32.05 -3.12 5.36
C LEU A 156 33.15 -2.17 5.81
N THR A 157 34.28 -2.77 6.20
CA THR A 157 35.59 -2.12 6.22
C THR A 157 36.42 -2.77 5.11
N PRO A 158 36.38 -2.24 3.87
CA PRO A 158 37.05 -2.86 2.74
C PRO A 158 38.56 -2.97 2.94
N SER A 159 39.12 -4.15 2.66
CA SER A 159 40.57 -4.39 2.70
C SER A 159 40.94 -5.47 1.68
N PRO A 160 42.11 -5.40 1.03
CA PRO A 160 42.58 -6.47 0.15
C PRO A 160 42.65 -7.84 0.83
N ASP A 161 42.93 -7.86 2.15
CA ASP A 161 43.04 -9.08 2.96
C ASP A 161 41.68 -9.59 3.49
N HIS A 162 40.57 -8.96 3.11
CA HIS A 162 39.25 -9.38 3.57
C HIS A 162 38.97 -10.83 3.11
N PRO A 163 38.50 -11.73 3.99
CA PRO A 163 38.33 -13.16 3.65
C PRO A 163 37.31 -13.40 2.52
N GLY A 164 36.40 -12.46 2.32
CA GLY A 164 35.40 -12.51 1.27
C GLY A 164 34.19 -13.34 1.68
N CYS A 165 33.37 -13.76 0.72
CA CYS A 165 32.24 -14.63 0.95
C CYS A 165 31.92 -15.46 -0.29
N ILE A 166 31.11 -16.51 -0.11
CA ILE A 166 30.72 -17.43 -1.19
C ILE A 166 30.08 -16.72 -2.39
N TYR A 167 29.32 -15.64 -2.18
CA TYR A 167 28.74 -14.87 -3.28
C TYR A 167 29.80 -14.18 -4.14
N GLY A 168 30.91 -13.76 -3.54
CA GLY A 168 32.06 -13.23 -4.28
C GLY A 168 32.74 -14.30 -5.12
N GLU A 169 32.94 -15.49 -4.55
CA GLU A 169 33.55 -16.64 -5.25
C GLU A 169 32.71 -17.13 -6.43
N MET A 170 31.38 -17.07 -6.30
CA MET A 170 30.42 -17.39 -7.36
C MET A 170 30.22 -16.25 -8.39
N ASN A 171 30.98 -15.15 -8.31
CA ASN A 171 30.83 -13.95 -9.16
C ASN A 171 29.44 -13.29 -9.08
N MET A 172 28.71 -13.47 -7.98
CA MET A 172 27.40 -12.86 -7.73
C MET A 172 27.50 -11.46 -7.10
N CYS A 173 28.71 -10.99 -6.84
CA CYS A 173 29.01 -9.67 -6.30
C CYS A 173 30.35 -9.18 -6.86
N LEU A 174 30.49 -7.87 -7.06
CA LEU A 174 31.76 -7.25 -7.48
C LEU A 174 32.87 -7.25 -6.41
N ARG A 175 32.63 -7.91 -5.26
CA ARG A 175 33.60 -8.08 -4.16
C ARG A 175 34.21 -6.76 -3.66
N PRO A 176 33.40 -5.71 -3.36
CA PRO A 176 33.93 -4.47 -2.80
C PRO A 176 34.59 -4.65 -1.44
N CYS A 177 34.22 -5.70 -0.69
CA CYS A 177 34.84 -6.04 0.59
C CYS A 177 36.35 -6.32 0.46
N GLN A 178 36.78 -6.86 -0.68
CA GLN A 178 38.16 -7.18 -1.01
C GLN A 178 38.86 -6.08 -1.82
N GLN A 179 38.23 -4.92 -1.98
CA GLN A 179 38.72 -3.81 -2.82
C GLN A 179 39.02 -4.21 -4.28
N ILE A 180 38.31 -5.22 -4.80
CA ILE A 180 38.45 -5.64 -6.21
C ILE A 180 37.92 -4.56 -7.16
N VAL A 181 36.88 -3.84 -6.74
CA VAL A 181 36.31 -2.69 -7.45
C VAL A 181 36.33 -1.45 -6.58
N GLY A 182 36.44 -0.28 -7.21
CA GLY A 182 36.32 1.01 -6.55
C GLY A 182 34.86 1.41 -6.27
N PRO A 183 34.63 2.46 -5.47
CA PRO A 183 33.29 2.97 -5.17
C PRO A 183 32.49 3.37 -6.41
N ASP A 184 33.13 3.99 -7.41
CA ASP A 184 32.46 4.48 -8.62
C ASP A 184 31.92 3.35 -9.51
N GLU A 185 32.73 2.30 -9.72
CA GLU A 185 32.33 1.12 -10.48
C GLU A 185 31.19 0.39 -9.79
N TYR A 186 31.28 0.23 -8.47
CA TYR A 186 30.21 -0.38 -7.68
C TYR A 186 28.92 0.47 -7.69
N ALA A 187 29.05 1.81 -7.61
CA ALA A 187 27.92 2.72 -7.66
C ALA A 187 27.18 2.65 -9.00
N SER A 188 27.89 2.43 -10.11
CA SER A 188 27.29 2.18 -11.43
C SER A 188 26.39 0.95 -11.42
N GLU A 189 26.85 -0.16 -10.83
CA GLU A 189 26.04 -1.39 -10.73
C GLU A 189 24.81 -1.21 -9.83
N VAL A 190 24.97 -0.47 -8.72
CA VAL A 190 23.85 -0.10 -7.84
C VAL A 190 22.84 0.80 -8.55
N ALA A 191 23.30 1.72 -9.39
CA ALA A 191 22.42 2.59 -10.17
C ALA A 191 21.56 1.76 -11.14
N ARG A 192 22.15 0.77 -11.81
CA ARG A 192 21.40 -0.17 -12.67
C ARG A 192 20.34 -0.96 -11.89
N LEU A 193 20.65 -1.44 -10.69
CA LEU A 193 19.67 -2.09 -9.81
C LEU A 193 18.55 -1.11 -9.39
N SER A 194 18.92 0.11 -9.00
CA SER A 194 17.95 1.16 -8.64
C SER A 194 16.99 1.46 -9.79
N ASP A 195 17.50 1.60 -11.02
CA ASP A 195 16.69 1.88 -12.21
C ASP A 195 15.79 0.69 -12.58
N PHE A 196 16.30 -0.53 -12.43
CA PHE A 196 15.49 -1.75 -12.59
C PHE A 196 14.29 -1.75 -11.63
N LEU A 197 14.52 -1.47 -10.34
CA LEU A 197 13.46 -1.43 -9.35
C LEU A 197 12.47 -0.27 -9.60
N HIS A 198 12.98 0.92 -9.96
CA HIS A 198 12.15 2.10 -10.24
C HIS A 198 11.25 1.92 -11.47
N THR A 199 11.80 1.37 -12.55
CA THR A 199 11.10 1.19 -13.83
C THR A 199 10.29 -0.11 -13.90
N SER A 200 10.09 -0.81 -12.77
CA SER A 200 9.37 -2.09 -12.79
C SER A 200 10.00 -3.12 -13.75
N GLY A 201 11.33 -3.09 -13.87
CA GLY A 201 12.13 -3.94 -14.74
C GLY A 201 12.22 -3.51 -16.21
N GLN A 202 11.49 -2.48 -16.62
CA GLN A 202 11.45 -2.08 -18.03
C GLN A 202 12.80 -1.57 -18.54
N SER A 203 13.60 -0.92 -17.70
CA SER A 203 14.97 -0.48 -18.08
C SER A 203 15.84 -1.63 -18.58
N LEU A 204 15.89 -2.73 -17.82
CA LEU A 204 16.72 -3.88 -18.16
C LEU A 204 16.10 -4.74 -19.27
N LEU A 205 14.76 -4.89 -19.27
CA LEU A 205 14.06 -5.63 -20.34
C LEU A 205 14.28 -4.97 -21.70
N ALA A 206 14.06 -3.66 -21.81
CA ALA A 206 14.20 -2.92 -23.06
C ALA A 206 15.65 -2.95 -23.57
N ALA A 207 16.63 -2.73 -22.68
CA ALA A 207 18.04 -2.80 -23.04
C ALA A 207 18.46 -4.21 -23.51
N THR A 208 17.98 -5.26 -22.84
CA THR A 208 18.30 -6.65 -23.18
C THR A 208 17.65 -7.08 -24.50
N ALA A 209 16.39 -6.68 -24.73
CA ALA A 209 15.69 -6.94 -25.99
C ALA A 209 16.38 -6.23 -27.17
N ALA A 210 16.73 -4.95 -27.01
CA ALA A 210 17.44 -4.20 -28.05
C ALA A 210 18.82 -4.80 -28.36
N ALA A 211 19.56 -5.29 -27.35
CA ALA A 211 20.84 -5.97 -27.56
C ALA A 211 20.66 -7.30 -28.31
N ARG A 212 19.66 -8.10 -27.94
CA ARG A 212 19.30 -9.34 -28.65
C ARG A 212 18.99 -9.06 -30.12
N ASP A 213 18.14 -8.09 -30.40
CA ASP A 213 17.66 -7.80 -31.75
C ASP A 213 18.80 -7.27 -32.63
N ARG A 214 19.69 -6.44 -32.07
CA ARG A 214 20.92 -6.00 -32.75
C ARG A 214 21.84 -7.16 -33.11
N MET A 215 22.17 -8.03 -32.15
CA MET A 215 23.01 -9.21 -32.38
C MET A 215 22.40 -10.16 -33.42
N SER A 216 21.08 -10.30 -33.41
CA SER A 216 20.36 -11.09 -34.43
C SER A 216 20.48 -10.45 -35.83
N ALA A 217 20.41 -9.12 -35.93
CA ALA A 217 20.59 -8.41 -37.20
C ALA A 217 22.03 -8.50 -37.73
N GLU A 218 23.02 -8.56 -36.82
CA GLU A 218 24.43 -8.78 -37.11
C GLU A 218 24.77 -10.26 -37.38
N MET A 219 23.77 -11.16 -37.39
CA MET A 219 23.91 -12.61 -37.58
C MET A 219 24.73 -13.32 -36.48
N GLU A 220 24.89 -12.70 -35.31
CA GLU A 220 25.53 -13.29 -34.12
C GLU A 220 24.53 -14.13 -33.29
N PHE A 221 24.02 -15.21 -33.88
CA PHE A 221 22.90 -15.97 -33.29
C PHE A 221 23.17 -16.55 -31.90
N GLU A 222 24.40 -16.99 -31.60
CA GLU A 222 24.75 -17.48 -30.27
C GLU A 222 24.70 -16.38 -29.21
N ALA A 223 25.18 -15.17 -29.56
CA ALA A 223 25.13 -14.01 -28.67
C ALA A 223 23.69 -13.55 -28.46
N ALA A 224 22.89 -13.51 -29.52
CA ALA A 224 21.46 -13.23 -29.46
C ALA A 224 20.72 -14.26 -28.57
N ALA A 225 21.02 -15.56 -28.70
CA ALA A 225 20.43 -16.60 -27.86
C ALA A 225 20.76 -16.40 -26.36
N ARG A 226 22.00 -16.02 -26.03
CA ARG A 226 22.39 -15.68 -24.64
C ARG A 226 21.61 -14.48 -24.10
N GLN A 227 21.40 -13.42 -24.90
CA GLN A 227 20.59 -12.27 -24.49
C GLN A 227 19.11 -12.64 -24.36
N HIS A 228 18.60 -13.55 -25.20
CA HIS A 228 17.23 -14.03 -25.09
C HIS A 228 17.00 -14.82 -23.80
N ALA A 229 17.90 -15.74 -23.44
CA ALA A 229 17.84 -16.45 -22.16
C ALA A 229 17.92 -15.48 -20.96
N ARG A 230 18.73 -14.42 -21.06
CA ARG A 230 18.75 -13.35 -20.05
C ARG A 230 17.42 -12.62 -19.97
N TYR A 231 16.80 -12.29 -21.11
CA TYR A 231 15.49 -11.66 -21.17
C TYR A 231 14.41 -12.51 -20.48
N GLU A 232 14.37 -13.82 -20.73
CA GLU A 232 13.44 -14.75 -20.08
C GLU A 232 13.64 -14.78 -18.57
N ARG A 233 14.90 -14.86 -18.10
CA ARG A 233 15.21 -14.80 -16.66
C ARG A 233 14.73 -13.50 -16.02
N ILE A 234 14.87 -12.36 -16.69
CA ILE A 234 14.36 -11.08 -16.19
C ILE A 234 12.83 -11.14 -16.07
N GLN A 235 12.13 -11.71 -17.05
CA GLN A 235 10.68 -11.88 -16.98
C GLN A 235 10.25 -12.78 -15.83
N GLU A 236 10.98 -13.86 -15.55
CA GLU A 236 10.72 -14.76 -14.41
C GLU A 236 10.83 -14.01 -13.07
N VAL A 237 11.89 -13.23 -12.87
CA VAL A 237 12.05 -12.39 -11.67
C VAL A 237 10.89 -11.41 -11.51
N LEU A 238 10.45 -10.79 -12.62
CA LEU A 238 9.33 -9.84 -12.58
C LEU A 238 7.97 -10.52 -12.30
N ARG A 239 7.80 -11.81 -12.62
CA ARG A 239 6.60 -12.58 -12.24
C ARG A 239 6.52 -12.83 -10.73
N ALA A 240 7.66 -12.90 -10.04
CA ALA A 240 7.69 -13.04 -8.58
C ALA A 240 7.35 -11.74 -7.84
N ARG A 241 7.24 -10.61 -8.55
CA ARG A 241 6.90 -9.32 -7.97
C ARG A 241 5.40 -9.22 -7.68
N ASP A 242 5.06 -8.88 -6.44
CA ASP A 242 3.67 -8.61 -6.07
C ASP A 242 3.11 -7.35 -6.76
N ASP A 243 1.80 -7.32 -7.05
CA ASP A 243 1.16 -6.25 -7.84
C ASP A 243 1.36 -4.82 -7.33
N LEU A 244 1.33 -4.58 -6.01
CA LEU A 244 1.52 -3.25 -5.44
C LEU A 244 3.01 -2.85 -5.33
N ALA A 245 3.94 -3.79 -5.55
CA ALA A 245 5.34 -3.55 -5.30
C ALA A 245 5.92 -2.56 -6.33
N SER A 246 6.14 -1.34 -5.85
CA SER A 246 6.68 -0.21 -6.60
C SER A 246 7.45 0.71 -5.65
N GLU A 247 8.11 1.75 -6.17
CA GLU A 247 8.75 2.73 -5.28
C GLU A 247 7.69 3.49 -4.47
N VAL A 248 7.82 3.43 -3.14
CA VAL A 248 6.83 3.96 -2.19
C VAL A 248 6.51 5.45 -2.42
N GLY A 249 7.51 6.25 -2.81
CA GLY A 249 7.36 7.68 -3.03
C GLY A 249 6.51 8.05 -4.24
N VAL A 250 6.29 7.12 -5.17
CA VAL A 250 5.55 7.32 -6.43
C VAL A 250 4.40 6.33 -6.59
N LEU A 251 4.06 5.57 -5.53
CA LEU A 251 2.90 4.70 -5.54
C LEU A 251 1.63 5.55 -5.54
N ASN A 252 0.95 5.57 -6.69
CA ASN A 252 -0.34 6.23 -6.86
C ASN A 252 -1.42 5.25 -7.32
N GLY A 253 -2.64 5.46 -6.85
CA GLY A 253 -3.80 4.71 -7.30
C GLY A 253 -5.09 5.23 -6.71
N VAL A 254 -6.21 4.72 -7.23
CA VAL A 254 -7.55 5.01 -6.71
C VAL A 254 -8.24 3.69 -6.37
N ALA A 255 -8.77 3.61 -5.15
CA ALA A 255 -9.69 2.56 -4.76
C ALA A 255 -11.13 3.03 -5.04
N VAL A 256 -11.90 2.16 -5.68
CA VAL A 256 -13.31 2.34 -6.01
C VAL A 256 -14.10 1.36 -5.16
N THR A 257 -14.87 1.86 -4.20
CA THR A 257 -15.61 1.04 -3.23
C THR A 257 -17.06 1.49 -3.10
N ALA A 258 -17.94 0.61 -2.62
CA ALA A 258 -19.32 0.97 -2.31
C ALA A 258 -19.37 2.15 -1.32
N SER A 259 -20.43 2.95 -1.44
CA SER A 259 -20.74 4.08 -0.57
C SER A 259 -21.94 3.76 0.32
N VAL A 260 -22.06 4.46 1.45
CA VAL A 260 -23.26 4.41 2.29
C VAL A 260 -24.47 5.08 1.61
N ASP A 261 -24.23 6.01 0.67
CA ASP A 261 -25.25 6.53 -0.23
C ASP A 261 -25.38 5.56 -1.42
N PRO A 262 -26.51 4.87 -1.59
CA PRO A 262 -26.70 3.91 -2.68
C PRO A 262 -26.54 4.52 -4.07
N ALA A 263 -26.78 5.83 -4.23
CA ALA A 263 -26.64 6.53 -5.51
C ALA A 263 -25.19 6.96 -5.80
N ALA A 264 -24.25 6.63 -4.93
CA ALA A 264 -22.87 7.03 -5.04
C ALA A 264 -21.88 5.87 -4.91
N VAL A 265 -20.65 6.14 -5.29
CA VAL A 265 -19.49 5.27 -5.13
C VAL A 265 -18.40 6.09 -4.45
N ASP A 266 -17.68 5.49 -3.51
CA ASP A 266 -16.60 6.18 -2.82
C ASP A 266 -15.27 5.95 -3.56
N LEU A 267 -14.64 7.06 -3.93
CA LEU A 267 -13.33 7.14 -4.56
C LEU A 267 -12.30 7.56 -3.51
N ARG A 268 -11.33 6.70 -3.26
CA ARG A 268 -10.25 6.95 -2.30
C ARG A 268 -8.92 6.97 -3.06
N PHE A 269 -8.39 8.15 -3.28
CA PHE A 269 -7.09 8.32 -3.93
C PHE A 269 -5.97 8.10 -2.92
N LEU A 270 -4.89 7.46 -3.37
CA LEU A 270 -3.63 7.39 -2.66
C LEU A 270 -2.56 7.96 -3.59
N LEU A 271 -1.89 9.01 -3.13
CA LEU A 271 -0.87 9.73 -3.88
C LEU A 271 0.45 9.71 -3.12
N GLY A 272 1.52 9.24 -3.76
CA GLY A 272 2.85 9.12 -3.15
C GLY A 272 2.87 8.28 -1.87
N GLY A 273 2.01 7.26 -1.78
CA GLY A 273 1.84 6.44 -0.58
C GLY A 273 0.92 7.02 0.49
N ALA A 274 0.24 8.15 0.25
CA ALA A 274 -0.65 8.79 1.21
C ALA A 274 -2.11 8.81 0.73
N TRP A 275 -3.03 8.22 1.50
CA TRP A 275 -4.48 8.38 1.31
C TRP A 275 -4.90 9.84 1.38
N CYS A 276 -5.67 10.28 0.40
CA CYS A 276 -6.30 11.60 0.32
C CYS A 276 -7.71 11.57 0.92
N GLU A 277 -8.31 12.75 1.07
CA GLU A 277 -9.72 12.87 1.45
C GLU A 277 -10.62 12.07 0.49
N PRO A 278 -11.64 11.36 1.01
CA PRO A 278 -12.55 10.60 0.18
C PRO A 278 -13.42 11.50 -0.69
N ILE A 279 -13.64 11.08 -1.93
CA ILE A 279 -14.63 11.68 -2.82
C ILE A 279 -15.81 10.73 -2.93
N ARG A 280 -16.97 11.16 -2.44
CA ARG A 280 -18.23 10.48 -2.70
C ARG A 280 -18.76 10.93 -4.05
N PHE A 281 -18.73 10.03 -5.02
CA PHE A 281 -19.06 10.34 -6.40
C PHE A 281 -20.41 9.75 -6.80
N ARG A 282 -21.39 10.61 -7.11
CA ARG A 282 -22.70 10.18 -7.61
C ARG A 282 -22.62 9.77 -9.07
N THR A 283 -22.97 8.52 -9.37
CA THR A 283 -22.88 7.96 -10.73
C THR A 283 -23.97 8.51 -11.64
N ALA A 284 -25.18 8.73 -11.12
CA ALA A 284 -26.23 9.46 -11.81
C ALA A 284 -26.01 10.99 -11.68
N PRO A 285 -26.26 11.78 -12.72
CA PRO A 285 -26.34 13.23 -12.62
C PRO A 285 -27.59 13.65 -11.83
N ASP A 286 -27.56 14.84 -11.22
CA ASP A 286 -28.76 15.40 -10.61
C ASP A 286 -29.78 15.80 -11.71
N PRO A 287 -31.09 15.81 -11.43
CA PRO A 287 -32.11 16.18 -12.42
C PRO A 287 -31.85 17.56 -13.03
N GLY A 288 -31.65 17.61 -14.35
CA GLY A 288 -31.36 18.85 -15.11
C GLY A 288 -29.87 19.09 -15.41
N GLU A 289 -28.96 18.28 -14.85
CA GLU A 289 -27.53 18.37 -15.11
C GLU A 289 -27.13 17.49 -16.33
N MET A 290 -26.74 18.11 -17.44
CA MET A 290 -26.26 17.42 -18.65
C MET A 290 -24.73 17.36 -18.72
N ILE A 291 -24.04 17.22 -17.59
CA ILE A 291 -22.58 17.09 -17.59
C ILE A 291 -22.22 15.60 -17.74
N PRO A 292 -21.47 15.20 -18.79
CA PRO A 292 -21.06 13.81 -18.96
C PRO A 292 -20.28 13.28 -17.75
N LEU A 293 -20.48 12.00 -17.43
CA LEU A 293 -19.81 11.30 -16.32
C LEU A 293 -18.29 11.51 -16.30
N ASP A 294 -17.63 11.40 -17.46
CA ASP A 294 -16.18 11.57 -17.61
C ASP A 294 -15.71 12.97 -17.21
N ARG A 295 -16.50 14.01 -17.54
CA ARG A 295 -16.16 15.40 -17.18
C ARG A 295 -16.30 15.64 -15.67
N ARG A 296 -17.40 15.19 -15.06
CA ARG A 296 -17.60 15.27 -13.59
C ARG A 296 -16.46 14.54 -12.85
N LEU A 297 -16.05 13.40 -13.38
CA LEU A 297 -14.95 12.60 -12.82
C LEU A 297 -13.59 13.29 -12.95
N ARG A 298 -13.33 13.96 -14.08
CA ARG A 298 -12.11 14.78 -14.27
C ARG A 298 -12.07 15.96 -13.31
N GLU A 299 -13.18 16.66 -13.15
CA GLU A 299 -13.31 17.79 -12.22
C GLU A 299 -13.12 17.33 -10.76
N ALA A 300 -13.67 16.18 -10.39
CA ALA A 300 -13.46 15.59 -9.07
C ALA A 300 -11.99 15.18 -8.85
N ALA A 301 -11.35 14.55 -9.85
CA ALA A 301 -9.96 14.11 -9.76
C ALA A 301 -8.96 15.28 -9.71
N SER A 302 -9.24 16.40 -10.38
CA SER A 302 -8.36 17.57 -10.40
C SER A 302 -8.32 18.31 -9.05
N ALA A 303 -9.36 18.15 -8.22
CA ALA A 303 -9.41 18.70 -6.87
C ALA A 303 -8.58 17.88 -5.85
N VAL A 304 -8.16 16.66 -6.19
CA VAL A 304 -7.40 15.79 -5.29
C VAL A 304 -5.99 16.33 -5.08
N LYS A 305 -5.62 16.54 -3.81
CA LYS A 305 -4.27 16.94 -3.42
C LYS A 305 -3.69 15.95 -2.41
N PRO A 306 -2.39 15.60 -2.52
CA PRO A 306 -1.75 14.75 -1.52
C PRO A 306 -1.72 15.48 -0.17
N PRO A 307 -2.13 14.84 0.93
CA PRO A 307 -2.03 15.46 2.24
C PRO A 307 -0.58 15.53 2.72
N PRO A 308 -0.23 16.54 3.55
CA PRO A 308 1.05 16.55 4.23
C PRO A 308 1.08 15.42 5.27
N VAL A 309 1.88 14.39 5.02
CA VAL A 309 2.07 13.26 5.95
C VAL A 309 3.54 13.03 6.26
N THR A 310 3.82 12.70 7.51
CA THR A 310 5.12 12.22 7.97
C THR A 310 5.47 10.88 7.33
N GLN A 311 6.75 10.49 7.38
CA GLN A 311 7.18 9.16 6.90
C GLN A 311 6.47 8.02 7.65
N LYS A 312 6.21 8.21 8.95
CA LYS A 312 5.50 7.26 9.80
C LYS A 312 4.04 7.07 9.34
N GLU A 313 3.31 8.16 9.15
CA GLU A 313 1.92 8.10 8.65
C GLU A 313 1.85 7.49 7.25
N ARG A 314 2.82 7.79 6.38
CA ARG A 314 2.89 7.16 5.05
C ARG A 314 3.06 5.64 5.15
N ALA A 315 3.92 5.16 6.05
CA ALA A 315 4.07 3.73 6.32
C ALA A 315 2.74 3.09 6.77
N GLU A 316 1.99 3.79 7.62
CA GLU A 316 0.70 3.34 8.13
C GLU A 316 -0.36 3.30 7.00
N HIS A 317 -0.40 4.31 6.13
CA HIS A 317 -1.28 4.38 4.98
C HIS A 317 -1.03 3.22 3.99
N LEU A 318 0.24 2.91 3.71
CA LEU A 318 0.64 1.78 2.89
C LEU A 318 0.30 0.43 3.53
N ALA A 319 0.40 0.32 4.85
CA ALA A 319 0.00 -0.88 5.56
C ALA A 319 -1.52 -1.11 5.50
N ILE A 320 -2.32 -0.05 5.56
CA ILE A 320 -3.78 -0.12 5.33
C ILE A 320 -4.07 -0.55 3.89
N LEU A 321 -3.38 0.02 2.90
CA LEU A 321 -3.50 -0.37 1.49
C LEU A 321 -3.17 -1.85 1.30
N ALA A 322 -2.00 -2.30 1.76
CA ALA A 322 -1.57 -3.69 1.60
C ALA A 322 -2.53 -4.68 2.28
N ARG A 323 -3.01 -4.35 3.48
CA ARG A 323 -3.99 -5.17 4.22
C ARG A 323 -5.30 -5.32 3.44
N TRP A 324 -5.81 -4.25 2.84
CA TRP A 324 -7.03 -4.33 2.03
C TRP A 324 -6.77 -5.01 0.68
N TYR A 325 -5.72 -4.62 -0.04
CA TYR A 325 -5.44 -5.09 -1.39
C TYR A 325 -5.15 -6.60 -1.44
N TYR A 326 -4.39 -7.12 -0.48
CA TYR A 326 -4.04 -8.55 -0.39
C TYR A 326 -5.02 -9.36 0.47
N SER A 327 -6.14 -8.78 0.88
CA SER A 327 -7.18 -9.54 1.59
C SER A 327 -7.78 -10.62 0.67
N THR A 328 -8.16 -11.76 1.26
CA THR A 328 -8.79 -12.86 0.51
C THR A 328 -10.10 -12.41 -0.16
N TRP A 329 -10.85 -11.54 0.51
CA TRP A 329 -12.13 -11.01 0.04
C TRP A 329 -12.03 -9.49 -0.11
N ARG A 330 -11.38 -9.05 -1.19
CA ARG A 330 -11.24 -7.62 -1.48
C ARG A 330 -12.53 -7.07 -2.07
N GLU A 331 -13.21 -6.24 -1.30
CA GLU A 331 -14.31 -5.40 -1.77
C GLU A 331 -13.77 -4.22 -2.58
N GLY A 332 -14.27 -4.03 -3.81
CA GLY A 332 -13.91 -2.91 -4.68
C GLY A 332 -12.75 -3.17 -5.63
N GLU A 333 -12.42 -2.15 -6.42
CA GLU A 333 -11.35 -2.20 -7.43
C GLU A 333 -10.22 -1.23 -7.10
N TRP A 334 -8.98 -1.64 -7.34
CA TRP A 334 -7.79 -0.80 -7.25
C TRP A 334 -7.27 -0.50 -8.65
N LEU A 335 -7.11 0.79 -8.95
CA LEU A 335 -6.62 1.27 -10.25
C LEU A 335 -5.33 2.07 -10.04
N PRO A 336 -4.15 1.46 -10.29
CA PRO A 336 -2.88 2.19 -10.21
C PRO A 336 -2.73 3.15 -11.39
N PHE A 337 -1.98 4.22 -11.17
CA PHE A 337 -1.62 5.18 -12.21
C PHE A 337 -0.25 5.81 -11.92
N ALA A 338 0.42 6.34 -12.95
CA ALA A 338 1.73 6.96 -12.77
C ALA A 338 1.64 8.34 -12.12
N SER A 339 0.63 9.12 -12.52
CA SER A 339 0.37 10.49 -12.07
C SER A 339 -1.09 10.84 -12.33
N LEU A 340 -1.62 11.91 -11.69
CA LEU A 340 -3.04 12.29 -11.81
C LEU A 340 -3.44 12.63 -13.26
N ASP A 341 -2.54 13.19 -14.07
CA ASP A 341 -2.75 13.45 -15.50
C ASP A 341 -2.85 12.16 -16.33
N LYS A 342 -2.32 11.04 -15.82
CA LYS A 342 -2.35 9.71 -16.46
C LYS A 342 -3.39 8.78 -15.81
N LEU A 343 -4.44 9.34 -15.20
CA LEU A 343 -5.53 8.56 -14.62
C LEU A 343 -6.22 7.67 -15.69
N PRO A 344 -6.46 6.38 -15.42
CA PRO A 344 -7.09 5.48 -16.39
C PRO A 344 -8.62 5.67 -16.42
N TYR A 345 -9.11 6.80 -16.93
CA TYR A 345 -10.53 7.18 -16.93
C TYR A 345 -11.47 6.08 -17.46
N ARG A 346 -11.11 5.42 -18.56
CA ARG A 346 -11.93 4.32 -19.11
C ARG A 346 -12.12 3.16 -18.12
N ARG A 347 -11.05 2.78 -17.40
CA ARG A 347 -11.13 1.73 -16.37
C ARG A 347 -11.90 2.22 -15.14
N LEU A 348 -11.72 3.49 -14.77
CA LEU A 348 -12.42 4.11 -13.65
C LEU A 348 -13.93 4.18 -13.89
N VAL A 349 -14.37 4.60 -15.08
CA VAL A 349 -15.79 4.58 -15.47
C VAL A 349 -16.36 3.14 -15.42
N LYS A 350 -15.63 2.15 -15.92
CA LYS A 350 -16.05 0.75 -15.84
C LYS A 350 -16.19 0.26 -14.38
N ALA A 351 -15.24 0.63 -13.52
CA ALA A 351 -15.26 0.30 -12.10
C ALA A 351 -16.44 0.96 -11.37
N LEU A 352 -16.76 2.21 -11.72
CA LEU A 352 -17.92 2.94 -11.19
C LEU A 352 -19.23 2.23 -11.55
N SER A 353 -19.43 1.85 -12.82
CA SER A 353 -20.62 1.11 -13.24
C SER A 353 -20.74 -0.23 -12.52
N LYS A 354 -19.67 -1.02 -12.47
CA LYS A 354 -19.68 -2.33 -11.78
C LYS A 354 -20.00 -2.22 -10.28
N THR A 355 -19.46 -1.20 -9.61
CA THR A 355 -19.66 -0.99 -8.17
C THR A 355 -21.04 -0.39 -7.87
N GLY A 356 -21.57 0.44 -8.78
CA GLY A 356 -22.92 1.01 -8.67
C GLY A 356 -24.04 0.02 -9.00
N ASP A 357 -23.82 -0.84 -10.00
CA ASP A 357 -24.80 -1.83 -10.51
C ASP A 357 -24.77 -3.16 -9.73
N GLY A 358 -23.64 -3.47 -9.07
CA GLY A 358 -23.40 -4.72 -8.32
C GLY A 358 -24.18 -4.87 -7.01
N ARG A 359 -25.43 -4.42 -6.97
CA ARG A 359 -26.37 -4.68 -5.88
C ARG A 359 -27.00 -6.06 -6.03
N ASP A 360 -26.19 -7.09 -5.79
CA ASP A 360 -26.67 -8.31 -5.16
C ASP A 360 -25.76 -8.56 -3.96
N VAL A 361 -26.17 -8.03 -2.81
CA VAL A 361 -25.64 -8.46 -1.51
C VAL A 361 -26.76 -9.28 -0.87
N PRO A 362 -26.50 -10.54 -0.46
CA PRO A 362 -27.51 -11.47 0.07
C PRO A 362 -28.19 -11.00 1.35
#